data_AF-A0A7C3VMM0-F1
#
_entry.id   AF-A0A7C3VMM0-F1
#
_cell.length_a   1.000
_cell.length_b   1.000
_cell.length_c   1.000
_cell.angle_alpha   90.00
_cell.angle_beta   90.00
_cell.angle_gamma   90.00
#
_symmetry.space_group_name_H-M   'P 1'
#
loop_
_entity.id
_entity.type
_entity.pdbx_description
1 polymer ?
#
loop_
_entity_poly.entity_id
_entity_poly.type
_entity_poly.pdbx_seq_one_letter_code
_entity_poly.pdbx_strand_id
1 'polypeptide(L)'
;MTWRNGYGEFVLTGEFAKLYIKAVKHGVDHLWDYYENDTEFMWYPTGSRLFDNAHHYQKVHLINICLSALIDPNYTPPKRSHLLDAAAYFAFAFLLEEIQGEIERELSDIKYGVESKPDDEKYKYYYRQMLEGAFQEEIVPFEMDSLENGLYVYEDEEEYQQIAADLKKFEYQSTEMSYWDYLLEMLANLIFEDRDWEMVSDTPAWLDGGDEISQVMGVSDSYLTNRLPKVTKKAALAARKAINSWKLEN
;
A
#
# COMPACT_ATOMS: atom_id res chain seq x y z
N MET A 1 17.43 -2.01 14.04
CA MET A 1 17.35 -2.94 12.89
C MET A 1 16.08 -2.54 12.20
N THR A 2 16.10 -2.33 10.90
CA THR A 2 15.16 -1.46 10.19
C THR A 2 14.56 -2.26 9.02
N TRP A 3 13.37 -1.90 8.49
CA TRP A 3 12.88 -2.53 7.26
C TRP A 3 13.94 -2.34 6.17
N ARG A 4 14.25 -3.39 5.40
CA ARG A 4 15.29 -3.34 4.37
C ARG A 4 14.68 -3.54 2.99
N ASN A 5 15.01 -2.66 2.06
CA ASN A 5 14.78 -2.80 0.62
C ASN A 5 16.15 -2.85 -0.10
N GLY A 6 16.13 -2.89 -1.44
CA GLY A 6 17.35 -2.86 -2.27
C GLY A 6 18.23 -1.60 -2.08
N TYR A 7 17.69 -0.56 -1.43
CA TYR A 7 18.39 0.70 -1.13
C TYR A 7 18.91 0.77 0.33
N GLY A 8 18.64 -0.25 1.15
CA GLY A 8 19.16 -0.36 2.52
C GLY A 8 18.07 -0.30 3.60
N GLU A 9 18.47 0.09 4.80
CA GLU A 9 17.57 0.25 5.95
C GLU A 9 16.74 1.53 5.81
N PHE A 10 15.40 1.44 5.85
CA PHE A 10 14.52 2.60 5.75
C PHE A 10 13.39 2.61 6.79
N VAL A 11 13.03 3.83 7.20
CA VAL A 11 11.84 4.17 7.97
C VAL A 11 11.09 5.21 7.14
N LEU A 12 9.77 5.10 7.08
CA LEU A 12 8.96 6.08 6.37
C LEU A 12 9.02 7.42 7.12
N THR A 13 9.25 8.49 6.38
CA THR A 13 9.27 9.87 6.89
C THR A 13 8.43 10.77 5.97
N GLY A 14 8.35 12.07 6.29
CA GLY A 14 7.74 13.07 5.40
C GLY A 14 6.28 12.80 5.03
N GLU A 15 5.89 13.20 3.83
CA GLU A 15 4.55 12.99 3.30
C GLU A 15 4.23 11.51 3.05
N PHE A 16 5.24 10.67 2.78
CA PHE A 16 5.00 9.25 2.58
C PHE A 16 4.56 8.53 3.86
N ALA A 17 5.18 8.84 5.00
CA ALA A 17 4.70 8.37 6.31
C ALA A 17 3.27 8.86 6.59
N LYS A 18 2.96 10.11 6.23
CA LYS A 18 1.62 10.69 6.42
C LYS A 18 0.57 9.95 5.60
N LEU A 19 0.84 9.71 4.32
CA LEU A 19 -0.01 8.92 3.44
C LEU A 19 -0.23 7.53 4.02
N TYR A 20 0.86 6.81 4.34
CA TYR A 20 0.80 5.43 4.79
C TYR A 20 0.03 5.27 6.09
N ILE A 21 0.30 6.11 7.11
CA ILE A 21 -0.46 6.11 8.37
C ILE A 21 -1.94 6.37 8.12
N LYS A 22 -2.27 7.36 7.28
CA LYS A 22 -3.65 7.74 7.00
C LYS A 22 -4.42 6.62 6.28
N ALA A 23 -3.80 6.01 5.27
CA ALA A 23 -4.34 4.86 4.56
C ALA A 23 -4.56 3.66 5.49
N VAL A 24 -3.57 3.31 6.32
CA VAL A 24 -3.70 2.21 7.28
C VAL A 24 -4.82 2.45 8.29
N LYS A 25 -4.94 3.67 8.83
CA LYS A 25 -6.03 4.00 9.76
C LYS A 25 -7.40 3.84 9.12
N HIS A 26 -7.59 4.44 7.95
CA HIS A 26 -8.86 4.35 7.22
C HIS A 26 -9.18 2.89 6.86
N GLY A 27 -8.23 2.17 6.28
CA GLY A 27 -8.43 0.78 5.89
C GLY A 27 -8.69 -0.15 7.08
N VAL A 28 -8.05 0.08 8.23
CA VAL A 28 -8.31 -0.72 9.45
C VAL A 28 -9.66 -0.39 10.06
N ASP A 29 -10.09 0.87 10.03
CA ASP A 29 -11.43 1.27 10.48
C ASP A 29 -12.50 0.69 9.55
N HIS A 30 -12.33 0.75 8.22
CA HIS A 30 -13.19 0.10 7.24
C HIS A 30 -13.27 -1.41 7.47
N LEU A 31 -12.12 -2.07 7.62
CA LEU A 31 -12.04 -3.49 7.94
C LEU A 31 -12.78 -3.80 9.24
N TRP A 32 -12.65 -2.97 10.28
CA TRP A 32 -13.32 -3.25 11.55
C TRP A 32 -14.84 -3.08 11.46
N ASP A 33 -15.29 -1.99 10.85
CA ASP A 33 -16.70 -1.64 10.74
C ASP A 33 -17.44 -2.64 9.85
N TYR A 34 -16.79 -3.12 8.79
CA TYR A 34 -17.28 -4.19 7.93
C TYR A 34 -17.65 -5.45 8.72
N TYR A 35 -16.75 -5.94 9.58
CA TYR A 35 -16.99 -7.15 10.37
C TYR A 35 -18.01 -6.95 11.50
N GLU A 36 -18.14 -5.74 12.05
CA GLU A 36 -19.14 -5.46 13.09
C GLU A 36 -20.56 -5.31 12.53
N ASN A 37 -20.69 -4.87 11.27
CA ASN A 37 -21.98 -4.58 10.64
C ASN A 37 -22.47 -5.64 9.64
N ASP A 38 -21.70 -6.71 9.40
CA ASP A 38 -22.06 -7.83 8.52
C ASP A 38 -22.50 -7.36 7.10
N THR A 39 -21.78 -6.38 6.56
CA THR A 39 -22.03 -5.84 5.21
C THR A 39 -21.39 -6.72 4.14
N GLU A 40 -21.65 -6.46 2.85
CA GLU A 40 -21.10 -7.26 1.73
C GLU A 40 -19.57 -7.15 1.61
N PHE A 41 -18.86 -8.27 1.79
CA PHE A 41 -17.65 -8.66 1.05
C PHE A 41 -16.53 -7.65 0.76
N MET A 42 -16.07 -6.73 1.61
CA MET A 42 -15.01 -5.81 1.16
C MET A 42 -13.64 -6.49 1.13
N TRP A 43 -13.16 -6.76 -0.09
CA TRP A 43 -11.89 -7.44 -0.35
C TRP A 43 -10.84 -6.43 -0.81
N TYR A 44 -9.79 -6.28 -0.02
CA TYR A 44 -8.57 -5.58 -0.45
C TYR A 44 -7.53 -6.65 -0.83
N PRO A 45 -7.36 -6.98 -2.12
CA PRO A 45 -6.44 -8.04 -2.53
C PRO A 45 -5.00 -7.60 -2.29
N THR A 46 -4.32 -8.25 -1.35
CA THR A 46 -2.90 -7.96 -1.07
C THR A 46 -1.94 -8.86 -1.83
N GLY A 47 -2.48 -9.75 -2.65
CA GLY A 47 -1.73 -10.78 -3.36
C GLY A 47 -1.36 -11.99 -2.49
N SER A 48 -1.55 -11.96 -1.16
CA SER A 48 -1.42 -13.15 -0.31
C SER A 48 -2.77 -13.69 0.10
N ARG A 49 -3.20 -14.80 -0.50
CA ARG A 49 -4.46 -15.48 -0.21
C ARG A 49 -4.56 -15.87 1.27
N LEU A 50 -3.45 -16.20 1.92
CA LEU A 50 -3.44 -16.55 3.34
C LEU A 50 -3.70 -15.32 4.22
N PHE A 51 -3.11 -14.16 3.89
CA PHE A 51 -3.41 -12.91 4.57
C PHE A 51 -4.84 -12.44 4.27
N ASP A 52 -5.25 -12.46 3.01
CA ASP A 52 -6.55 -11.98 2.55
C ASP A 52 -7.72 -12.77 3.16
N ASN A 53 -7.54 -14.06 3.41
CA ASN A 53 -8.52 -14.91 4.09
C ASN A 53 -8.33 -14.97 5.61
N ALA A 54 -7.33 -14.29 6.17
CA ALA A 54 -7.13 -14.26 7.61
C ALA A 54 -8.29 -13.56 8.31
N HIS A 55 -8.58 -13.99 9.53
CA HIS A 55 -9.59 -13.33 10.36
C HIS A 55 -9.16 -11.86 10.62
N HIS A 56 -10.10 -10.90 10.65
CA HIS A 56 -9.76 -9.48 10.81
C HIS A 56 -8.87 -9.17 12.01
N TYR A 57 -9.06 -9.84 13.16
CA TYR A 57 -8.15 -9.73 14.30
C TYR A 57 -6.69 -10.00 13.94
N GLN A 58 -6.43 -11.00 13.10
CA GLN A 58 -5.09 -11.35 12.65
C GLN A 58 -4.55 -10.30 11.68
N LYS A 59 -5.38 -9.85 10.72
CA LYS A 59 -5.02 -8.76 9.78
C LYS A 59 -4.61 -7.49 10.53
N VAL A 60 -5.47 -6.98 11.42
CA VAL A 60 -5.21 -5.76 12.21
C VAL A 60 -3.95 -5.89 13.06
N HIS A 61 -3.70 -7.07 13.64
CA HIS A 61 -2.49 -7.30 14.41
C HIS A 61 -1.22 -7.26 13.55
N LEU A 62 -1.23 -7.93 12.39
CA LEU A 62 -0.11 -7.93 11.44
C LEU A 62 0.14 -6.53 10.87
N ILE A 63 -0.92 -5.82 10.47
CA ILE A 63 -0.86 -4.43 9.97
C ILE A 63 -0.22 -3.52 11.04
N ASN A 64 -0.62 -3.66 12.32
CA ASN A 64 -0.03 -2.86 13.39
C ASN A 64 1.47 -3.15 13.58
N ILE A 65 1.90 -4.41 13.45
CA ILE A 65 3.32 -4.78 13.52
C ILE A 65 4.08 -4.09 12.39
N CYS A 66 3.59 -4.17 11.15
CA CYS A 66 4.23 -3.55 9.99
C CYS A 66 4.27 -2.03 10.11
N LEU A 67 3.15 -1.41 10.49
CA LEU A 67 3.08 0.05 10.70
C LEU A 67 4.10 0.51 11.75
N SER A 68 4.21 -0.21 12.87
CA SER A 68 5.16 0.14 13.93
C SER A 68 6.61 0.01 13.45
N ALA A 69 6.92 -1.04 12.69
CA ALA A 69 8.24 -1.27 12.11
C ALA A 69 8.62 -0.25 11.02
N LEU A 70 7.63 0.23 10.26
CA LEU A 70 7.84 1.19 9.17
C LEU A 70 7.90 2.64 9.65
N ILE A 71 7.34 2.97 10.81
CA ILE A 71 7.23 4.36 11.30
C ILE A 71 8.17 4.66 12.47
N ASP A 72 8.40 3.70 13.38
CA ASP A 72 9.23 3.94 14.58
C ASP A 72 10.64 3.36 14.40
N PRO A 73 11.69 4.20 14.31
CA PRO A 73 13.07 3.72 14.17
C PRO A 73 13.56 2.91 15.38
N ASN A 74 12.87 3.00 16.53
CA ASN A 74 13.21 2.24 17.73
C ASN A 74 12.44 0.91 17.83
N TYR A 75 11.46 0.69 16.96
CA TYR A 75 10.72 -0.56 16.93
C TYR A 75 11.64 -1.67 16.38
N THR A 76 11.67 -2.81 17.07
CA THR A 76 12.43 -3.97 16.56
C THR A 76 11.58 -4.69 15.53
N PRO A 77 11.95 -4.67 14.23
CA PRO A 77 11.15 -5.24 13.18
C PRO A 77 11.04 -6.75 13.38
N PRO A 78 9.87 -7.33 13.07
CA PRO A 78 9.75 -8.78 13.04
C PRO A 78 10.64 -9.36 11.93
N LYS A 79 10.90 -10.66 12.02
CA LYS A 79 11.45 -11.39 10.88
C LYS A 79 10.44 -11.31 9.72
N ARG A 80 10.87 -10.82 8.54
CA ARG A 80 10.01 -10.74 7.34
C ARG A 80 9.46 -12.12 6.98
N SER A 81 8.23 -12.11 6.49
CA SER A 81 7.50 -13.26 5.98
C SER A 81 6.50 -12.75 4.95
N HIS A 82 6.04 -13.62 4.05
CA HIS A 82 5.04 -13.25 3.03
C HIS A 82 3.76 -12.63 3.64
N LEU A 83 3.38 -13.05 4.85
CA LEU A 83 2.24 -12.48 5.58
C LEU A 83 2.46 -11.05 6.05
N LEU A 84 3.70 -10.72 6.45
CA LEU A 84 4.05 -9.37 6.89
C LEU A 84 4.21 -8.43 5.71
N ASP A 85 4.72 -8.95 4.59
CA ASP A 85 4.83 -8.16 3.36
C ASP A 85 3.44 -7.85 2.80
N ALA A 86 2.54 -8.83 2.72
CA ALA A 86 1.13 -8.61 2.40
C ALA A 86 0.44 -7.63 3.38
N ALA A 87 0.73 -7.73 4.69
CA ALA A 87 0.20 -6.82 5.69
C ALA A 87 0.74 -5.39 5.56
N ALA A 88 1.98 -5.22 5.10
CA ALA A 88 2.56 -3.92 4.78
C ALA A 88 1.98 -3.38 3.46
N TYR A 89 1.68 -4.25 2.51
CA TYR A 89 1.09 -3.87 1.22
C TYR A 89 -0.38 -3.43 1.35
N PHE A 90 -1.06 -3.84 2.43
CA PHE A 90 -2.45 -3.50 2.73
C PHE A 90 -2.81 -2.03 2.51
N ALA A 91 -1.93 -1.09 2.86
CA ALA A 91 -2.19 0.34 2.69
C ALA A 91 -2.41 0.72 1.21
N PHE A 92 -1.63 0.13 0.31
CA PHE A 92 -1.73 0.38 -1.13
C PHE A 92 -2.94 -0.32 -1.73
N ALA A 93 -3.18 -1.59 -1.36
CA ALA A 93 -4.38 -2.32 -1.78
C ALA A 93 -5.67 -1.60 -1.34
N PHE A 94 -5.69 -1.05 -0.12
CA PHE A 94 -6.79 -0.23 0.37
C PHE A 94 -6.99 1.04 -0.48
N LEU A 95 -5.91 1.80 -0.73
CA LEU A 95 -6.00 3.02 -1.52
C LEU A 95 -6.46 2.74 -2.95
N LEU A 96 -5.99 1.66 -3.57
CA LEU A 96 -6.36 1.30 -4.93
C LEU A 96 -7.87 1.06 -5.05
N GLU A 97 -8.43 0.23 -4.17
CA GLU A 97 -9.86 -0.08 -4.14
C GLU A 97 -10.72 1.17 -3.88
N GLU A 98 -10.29 2.04 -2.96
CA GLU A 98 -11.04 3.27 -2.67
C GLU A 98 -10.96 4.29 -3.82
N ILE A 99 -9.83 4.39 -4.52
CA ILE A 99 -9.67 5.21 -5.73
C ILE A 99 -10.54 4.68 -6.87
N GLN A 100 -10.56 3.36 -7.08
CA GLN A 100 -11.46 2.73 -8.03
C GLN A 100 -12.91 3.06 -7.67
N GLY A 101 -13.28 2.96 -6.40
CA GLY A 101 -14.61 3.35 -5.92
C GLY A 101 -14.95 4.82 -6.17
N GLU A 102 -13.98 5.74 -6.02
CA GLU A 102 -14.17 7.16 -6.39
C GLU A 102 -14.45 7.34 -7.89
N ILE A 103 -13.68 6.66 -8.73
CA ILE A 103 -13.80 6.73 -10.20
C ILE A 103 -15.12 6.12 -10.67
N GLU A 104 -15.51 4.96 -10.15
CA GLU A 104 -16.77 4.30 -10.49
C GLU A 104 -17.97 5.18 -10.13
N ARG A 105 -17.95 5.81 -8.94
CA ARG A 105 -18.98 6.78 -8.53
C ARG A 105 -19.03 7.97 -9.49
N GLU A 106 -17.87 8.55 -9.82
CA GLU A 106 -17.78 9.68 -10.74
C GLU A 106 -18.33 9.36 -12.14
N LEU A 107 -17.94 8.22 -12.71
CA LEU A 107 -18.42 7.78 -14.02
C LEU A 107 -19.91 7.45 -14.00
N SER A 108 -20.41 6.88 -12.90
CA SER A 108 -21.83 6.63 -12.70
C SER A 108 -22.62 7.95 -12.65
N ASP A 109 -22.17 8.93 -11.87
CA ASP A 109 -22.83 10.23 -11.75
C ASP A 109 -22.91 10.94 -13.11
N ILE A 110 -21.82 10.91 -13.89
CA ILE A 110 -21.79 11.42 -15.27
C ILE A 110 -22.81 10.69 -16.16
N LYS A 111 -22.84 9.35 -16.10
CA LYS A 111 -23.72 8.51 -16.93
C LYS A 111 -25.20 8.78 -16.64
N TYR A 112 -25.56 9.01 -15.38
CA TYR A 112 -26.95 9.19 -14.96
C TYR A 112 -27.36 10.64 -14.74
N GLY A 113 -26.44 11.61 -14.96
CA GLY A 113 -26.72 13.04 -14.80
C GLY A 113 -27.03 13.42 -13.36
N VAL A 114 -26.38 12.77 -12.39
CA VAL A 114 -26.57 13.07 -10.97
C VAL A 114 -25.79 14.35 -10.64
N GLU A 115 -26.50 15.39 -10.20
CA GLU A 115 -25.85 16.59 -9.66
C GLU A 115 -25.29 16.27 -8.27
N SER A 116 -23.97 16.37 -8.11
CA SER A 116 -23.30 16.20 -6.82
C SER A 116 -23.76 17.29 -5.84
N LYS A 117 -24.04 16.94 -4.59
CA LYS A 117 -24.32 17.95 -3.57
C LYS A 117 -23.03 18.70 -3.21
N PRO A 118 -23.10 19.94 -2.72
CA PRO A 118 -21.90 20.70 -2.34
C PRO A 118 -21.00 19.99 -1.31
N ASP A 119 -21.58 19.25 -0.37
CA ASP A 119 -20.83 18.48 0.62
C ASP A 119 -20.13 17.25 0.01
N ASP A 120 -20.67 16.69 -1.09
CA ASP A 120 -20.07 15.57 -1.82
C ASP A 120 -18.86 16.03 -2.63
N GLU A 121 -18.86 17.27 -3.13
CA GLU A 121 -17.73 17.82 -3.89
C GLU A 121 -16.44 17.93 -3.06
N LYS A 122 -16.56 18.19 -1.76
CA LYS A 122 -15.40 18.31 -0.86
C LYS A 122 -14.61 16.99 -0.76
N TYR A 123 -15.29 15.86 -0.88
CA TYR A 123 -14.69 14.53 -0.71
C TYR A 123 -14.61 13.75 -2.03
N LYS A 124 -14.93 14.39 -3.16
CA LYS A 124 -15.02 13.73 -4.48
C LYS A 124 -13.73 13.04 -4.92
N TYR A 125 -12.58 13.61 -4.58
CA TYR A 125 -11.25 13.11 -4.94
C TYR A 125 -10.39 12.82 -3.70
N TYR A 126 -11.02 12.48 -2.58
CA TYR A 126 -10.36 12.45 -1.28
C TYR A 126 -9.12 11.54 -1.25
N TYR A 127 -9.25 10.30 -1.71
CA TYR A 127 -8.16 9.34 -1.74
C TYR A 127 -7.15 9.67 -2.84
N ARG A 128 -7.61 10.08 -4.02
CA ARG A 128 -6.72 10.56 -5.09
C ARG A 128 -5.84 11.73 -4.63
N GLN A 129 -6.40 12.70 -3.93
CA GLN A 129 -5.67 13.86 -3.38
C GLN A 129 -4.73 13.49 -2.22
N MET A 130 -4.98 12.39 -1.50
CA MET A 130 -4.08 11.95 -0.44
C MET A 130 -2.68 11.60 -0.94
N LEU A 131 -2.54 11.17 -2.19
CA LEU A 131 -1.26 10.75 -2.76
C LEU A 131 -0.39 11.94 -3.17
N GLU A 132 -0.94 13.14 -3.33
CA GLU A 132 -0.24 14.29 -3.91
C GLU A 132 1.07 14.61 -3.17
N GLY A 133 1.04 14.66 -1.83
CA GLY A 133 2.22 14.96 -1.04
C GLY A 133 3.33 13.92 -1.22
N ALA A 134 2.99 12.63 -1.10
CA ALA A 134 3.96 11.54 -1.27
C ALA A 134 4.48 11.45 -2.71
N PHE A 135 3.63 11.74 -3.70
CA PHE A 135 4.04 11.82 -5.10
C PHE A 135 5.10 12.91 -5.31
N GLN A 136 4.84 14.12 -4.83
CA GLN A 136 5.75 15.26 -5.01
C GLN A 136 7.06 15.10 -4.23
N GLU A 137 7.02 14.48 -3.03
CA GLU A 137 8.22 14.32 -2.19
C GLU A 137 9.06 13.09 -2.54
N GLU A 138 8.45 11.98 -2.97
CA GLU A 138 9.18 10.72 -3.19
C GLU A 138 9.29 10.35 -4.67
N ILE A 139 8.19 10.41 -5.41
CA ILE A 139 8.15 9.89 -6.79
C ILE A 139 8.78 10.86 -7.78
N VAL A 140 8.42 12.15 -7.71
CA VAL A 140 8.96 13.16 -8.63
C VAL A 140 10.49 13.23 -8.53
N PRO A 141 11.12 13.32 -7.34
CA PRO A 141 12.58 13.35 -7.25
C PRO A 141 13.23 12.06 -7.77
N PHE A 142 12.64 10.90 -7.48
CA PHE A 142 13.15 9.61 -7.96
C PHE A 142 13.13 9.49 -9.49
N GLU A 143 12.02 9.85 -10.12
CA GLU A 143 11.88 9.83 -11.58
C GLU A 143 12.78 10.87 -12.24
N MET A 144 12.88 12.07 -11.66
CA MET A 144 13.78 13.11 -12.16
C MET A 144 15.25 12.70 -12.08
N ASP A 145 15.69 12.05 -11.00
CA ASP A 145 17.05 11.50 -10.91
C ASP A 145 17.28 10.40 -11.97
N SER A 146 16.27 9.56 -12.21
CA SER A 146 16.34 8.53 -13.25
C SER A 146 16.42 9.14 -14.66
N LEU A 147 15.68 10.22 -14.89
CA LEU A 147 15.69 11.03 -16.11
C LEU A 147 17.08 11.66 -16.36
N GLU A 148 17.68 12.25 -15.33
CA GLU A 148 18.98 12.95 -15.39
C GLU A 148 20.16 11.99 -15.55
N ASN A 149 20.09 10.80 -14.95
CA ASN A 149 21.15 9.79 -15.02
C ASN A 149 21.07 8.89 -16.28
N GLY A 150 20.16 9.18 -17.21
CA GLY A 150 20.10 8.51 -18.51
C GLY A 150 19.61 7.06 -18.45
N LEU A 151 18.77 6.72 -17.46
CA LEU A 151 18.06 5.43 -17.46
C LEU A 151 17.04 5.31 -18.61
N TYR A 152 16.71 6.44 -19.22
CA TYR A 152 15.84 6.57 -20.37
C TYR A 152 16.61 7.21 -21.53
N VAL A 153 16.25 6.84 -22.76
CA VAL A 153 16.85 7.38 -23.99
C VAL A 153 15.81 8.28 -24.66
N TYR A 154 16.19 9.53 -24.91
CA TYR A 154 15.36 10.53 -25.58
C TYR A 154 15.99 10.93 -26.91
N GLU A 155 15.16 11.28 -27.88
CA GLU A 155 15.60 11.69 -29.22
C GLU A 155 16.21 13.10 -29.20
N ASP A 156 15.67 14.00 -28.37
CA ASP A 156 16.16 15.37 -28.20
C ASP A 156 15.83 16.02 -26.83
N GLU A 157 16.29 17.26 -26.66
CA GLU A 157 16.07 18.08 -25.46
C GLU A 157 14.59 18.50 -25.28
N GLU A 158 13.82 18.65 -26.36
CA GLU A 158 12.42 19.06 -26.29
C GLU A 158 11.57 17.94 -25.70
N GLU A 159 11.81 16.69 -26.13
CA GLU A 159 11.21 15.49 -25.56
C GLU A 159 11.54 15.35 -24.06
N TYR A 160 12.80 15.56 -23.67
CA TYR A 160 13.22 15.56 -22.27
C TYR A 160 12.46 16.58 -21.42
N GLN A 161 12.37 17.84 -21.89
CA GLN A 161 11.70 18.91 -21.15
C GLN A 161 10.19 18.64 -21.00
N GLN A 162 9.57 18.05 -22.02
CA GLN A 162 8.15 17.67 -21.97
C GLN A 162 7.91 16.56 -20.94
N ILE A 163 8.72 15.50 -20.94
CA ILE A 163 8.60 14.40 -19.97
C ILE A 163 8.84 14.91 -18.54
N ALA A 164 9.87 15.75 -18.34
CA ALA A 164 10.15 16.37 -17.04
C ALA A 164 9.00 17.26 -16.55
N ALA A 165 8.29 17.94 -17.45
CA ALA A 165 7.12 18.74 -17.13
C ALA A 165 5.91 17.87 -16.76
N ASP A 166 5.68 16.80 -17.52
CA ASP A 166 4.58 15.86 -17.29
C ASP A 166 4.76 15.08 -15.99
N LEU A 167 5.98 14.67 -15.65
CA LEU A 167 6.30 14.02 -14.37
C LEU A 167 5.95 14.87 -13.16
N LYS A 168 6.00 16.21 -13.27
CA LYS A 168 5.66 17.11 -12.15
C LYS A 168 4.15 17.30 -11.99
N LYS A 169 3.36 16.88 -12.98
CA LYS A 169 1.91 17.09 -13.00
C LYS A 169 1.22 15.97 -12.24
N PHE A 170 0.58 16.31 -11.12
CA PHE A 170 -0.27 15.39 -10.39
C PHE A 170 -1.73 15.50 -10.87
N GLU A 171 -2.21 14.50 -11.60
CA GLU A 171 -3.54 14.51 -12.21
C GLU A 171 -4.61 13.88 -11.30
N TYR A 172 -4.94 14.53 -10.18
CA TYR A 172 -5.91 13.97 -9.23
C TYR A 172 -7.33 13.76 -9.77
N GLN A 173 -7.65 14.36 -10.92
CA GLN A 173 -8.94 14.19 -11.62
C GLN A 173 -8.90 13.04 -12.63
N SER A 174 -7.75 12.39 -12.81
CA SER A 174 -7.63 11.27 -13.75
C SER A 174 -8.58 10.14 -13.35
N THR A 175 -9.24 9.59 -14.36
CA THR A 175 -10.12 8.40 -14.25
C THR A 175 -9.46 7.15 -14.83
N GLU A 176 -8.22 7.28 -15.33
CA GLU A 176 -7.46 6.16 -15.88
C GLU A 176 -6.86 5.33 -14.74
N MET A 177 -7.35 4.11 -14.50
CA MET A 177 -6.84 3.29 -13.39
C MET A 177 -5.37 2.93 -13.53
N SER A 178 -4.85 2.76 -14.75
CA SER A 178 -3.43 2.46 -14.96
C SER A 178 -2.50 3.57 -14.44
N TYR A 179 -2.95 4.82 -14.42
CA TYR A 179 -2.19 5.92 -13.80
C TYR A 179 -2.11 5.75 -12.28
N TRP A 180 -3.22 5.38 -11.64
CA TRP A 180 -3.28 5.17 -10.19
C TRP A 180 -2.53 3.90 -9.75
N ASP A 181 -2.65 2.82 -10.51
CA ASP A 181 -1.88 1.59 -10.34
C ASP A 181 -0.38 1.90 -10.36
N TYR A 182 0.09 2.61 -11.40
CA TYR A 182 1.48 3.01 -11.53
C TYR A 182 1.97 3.80 -10.32
N LEU A 183 1.23 4.82 -9.89
CA LEU A 183 1.63 5.65 -8.75
C LEU A 183 1.74 4.86 -7.44
N LEU A 184 0.76 4.00 -7.16
CA LEU A 184 0.78 3.15 -5.97
C LEU A 184 1.88 2.09 -6.04
N GLU A 185 2.17 1.55 -7.22
CA GLU A 185 3.27 0.62 -7.45
C GLU A 185 4.62 1.27 -7.18
N MET A 186 4.84 2.48 -7.70
CA MET A 186 6.05 3.27 -7.45
C MET A 186 6.27 3.52 -5.96
N LEU A 187 5.22 3.92 -5.23
CA LEU A 187 5.29 4.12 -3.78
C LEU A 187 5.53 2.79 -3.04
N ALA A 188 4.92 1.69 -3.48
CA ALA A 188 5.14 0.38 -2.89
C ALA A 188 6.58 -0.11 -3.12
N ASN A 189 7.20 0.19 -4.26
CA ASN A 189 8.59 -0.17 -4.56
C ASN A 189 9.62 0.55 -3.66
N LEU A 190 9.22 1.64 -2.99
CA LEU A 190 10.02 2.22 -1.92
C LEU A 190 10.07 1.33 -0.67
N ILE A 191 9.06 0.48 -0.45
CA ILE A 191 8.98 -0.43 0.70
C ILE A 191 9.50 -1.84 0.38
N PHE A 192 9.27 -2.30 -0.84
CA PHE A 192 9.49 -3.68 -1.25
C PHE A 192 10.47 -3.76 -2.43
N GLU A 193 11.39 -4.72 -2.36
CA GLU A 193 12.35 -4.99 -3.44
C GLU A 193 11.72 -5.81 -4.59
N ASP A 194 10.76 -6.66 -4.26
CA ASP A 194 10.03 -7.53 -5.20
C ASP A 194 8.57 -7.72 -4.72
N ARG A 195 7.87 -8.69 -5.33
CA ARG A 195 6.49 -9.11 -5.00
C ARG A 195 6.41 -10.60 -4.66
N ASP A 196 7.44 -11.14 -4.03
CA ASP A 196 7.56 -12.58 -3.79
C ASP A 196 6.39 -13.18 -2.96
N TRP A 197 5.73 -12.36 -2.15
CA TRP A 197 4.58 -12.80 -1.37
C TRP A 197 3.34 -13.08 -2.23
N GLU A 198 3.22 -12.47 -3.41
CA GLU A 198 2.06 -12.64 -4.29
C GLU A 198 2.00 -14.05 -4.88
N MET A 199 3.18 -14.60 -5.19
CA MET A 199 3.34 -15.94 -5.78
C MET A 199 2.79 -17.07 -4.89
N VAL A 200 2.68 -16.81 -3.57
CA VAL A 200 2.11 -17.75 -2.60
C VAL A 200 0.64 -18.07 -2.89
N SER A 201 -0.08 -17.14 -3.51
CA SER A 201 -1.48 -17.34 -3.90
C SER A 201 -1.61 -18.28 -5.10
N ASP A 202 -0.72 -18.15 -6.07
CA ASP A 202 -0.76 -18.91 -7.31
C ASP A 202 -0.17 -20.31 -7.15
N THR A 203 0.77 -20.48 -6.21
CA THR A 203 1.36 -21.78 -5.93
C THR A 203 1.28 -22.16 -4.44
N PRO A 204 0.09 -22.52 -3.93
CA PRO A 204 -0.11 -22.84 -2.51
C PRO A 204 0.76 -23.99 -1.99
N ALA A 205 1.19 -24.90 -2.87
CA ALA A 205 2.11 -25.99 -2.54
C ALA A 205 3.46 -25.49 -1.98
N TRP A 206 3.82 -24.23 -2.24
CA TRP A 206 5.04 -23.63 -1.70
C TRP A 206 4.97 -23.38 -0.20
N LEU A 207 3.76 -23.33 0.37
CA LEU A 207 3.56 -23.20 1.81
C LEU A 207 3.84 -24.50 2.59
N ASP A 208 3.99 -25.63 1.89
CA ASP A 208 4.24 -26.94 2.50
C ASP A 208 5.73 -27.20 2.79
N GLY A 209 6.61 -26.29 2.37
CA GLY A 209 8.04 -26.30 2.69
C GLY A 209 8.85 -27.28 1.84
N GLY A 210 9.62 -26.73 0.90
CA GLY A 210 10.63 -27.46 0.16
C GLY A 210 11.85 -26.57 -0.06
N ASP A 211 13.03 -27.05 0.33
CA ASP A 211 14.30 -26.30 0.29
C ASP A 211 14.63 -25.76 -1.12
N GLU A 212 14.15 -26.43 -2.17
CA GLU A 212 14.34 -26.00 -3.57
C GLU A 212 13.59 -24.69 -3.90
N ILE A 213 12.44 -24.43 -3.26
CA ILE A 213 11.59 -23.27 -3.59
C ILE A 213 12.20 -21.99 -3.04
N SER A 214 12.68 -22.03 -1.80
CA SER A 214 13.39 -20.91 -1.17
C SER A 214 14.66 -20.52 -1.92
N GLN A 215 15.37 -21.50 -2.50
CA GLN A 215 16.54 -21.24 -3.35
C GLN A 215 16.17 -20.60 -4.69
N VAL A 216 15.08 -21.03 -5.33
CA VAL A 216 14.61 -20.47 -6.61
C VAL A 216 14.11 -19.03 -6.44
N MET A 217 13.38 -18.76 -5.37
CA MET A 217 12.82 -17.45 -5.07
C MET A 217 13.84 -16.49 -4.41
N GLY A 218 15.00 -16.99 -3.97
CA GLY A 218 15.97 -16.17 -3.24
C GLY A 218 15.53 -15.76 -1.82
N VAL A 219 14.48 -16.38 -1.27
CA VAL A 219 13.94 -16.09 0.07
C VAL A 219 14.39 -17.13 1.10
N SER A 220 14.42 -16.75 2.38
CA SER A 220 14.75 -17.71 3.46
C SER A 220 13.66 -18.79 3.61
N ASP A 221 14.02 -20.00 4.02
CA ASP A 221 13.07 -21.12 4.29
C ASP A 221 11.94 -20.76 5.26
N SER A 222 12.21 -19.80 6.15
CA SER A 222 11.26 -19.30 7.14
C SER A 222 10.39 -18.14 6.68
N TYR A 223 10.61 -17.63 5.46
CA TYR A 223 9.84 -16.54 4.87
C TYR A 223 8.43 -17.01 4.51
N LEU A 224 8.33 -18.21 3.93
CA LEU A 224 7.08 -18.88 3.61
C LEU A 224 6.52 -19.60 4.84
N THR A 225 5.23 -19.40 5.12
CA THR A 225 4.56 -19.99 6.29
C THR A 225 3.08 -20.22 6.04
N ASN A 226 2.57 -21.39 6.39
CA ASN A 226 1.12 -21.67 6.38
C ASN A 226 0.43 -21.29 7.71
N ARG A 227 1.13 -20.61 8.62
CA ARG A 227 0.64 -20.33 9.98
C ARG A 227 0.31 -18.86 10.16
N LEU A 228 -0.96 -18.59 10.41
CA LEU A 228 -1.41 -17.29 10.91
C LEU A 228 -1.19 -17.16 12.43
N PRO A 229 -0.92 -15.95 12.94
CA PRO A 229 -0.78 -15.73 14.38
C PRO A 229 -2.11 -15.99 15.10
N LYS A 230 -2.03 -16.52 16.33
CA LYS A 230 -3.21 -16.63 17.20
C LYS A 230 -3.47 -15.29 17.87
N VAL A 231 -4.52 -14.60 17.45
CA VAL A 231 -4.85 -13.25 17.94
C VAL A 231 -6.22 -13.24 18.59
N THR A 232 -6.28 -12.73 19.82
CA THR A 232 -7.55 -12.53 20.55
C THR A 232 -8.19 -11.20 20.17
N LYS A 233 -9.52 -11.07 20.33
CA LYS A 233 -10.22 -9.78 20.15
C LYS A 233 -9.58 -8.65 20.96
N LYS A 234 -9.17 -8.92 22.20
CA LYS A 234 -8.51 -7.95 23.07
C LYS A 234 -7.18 -7.44 22.48
N ALA A 235 -6.37 -8.35 21.92
CA ALA A 235 -5.11 -7.98 21.28
C ALA A 235 -5.35 -7.17 19.99
N ALA A 236 -6.35 -7.55 19.19
CA ALA A 236 -6.70 -6.82 17.98
C ALA A 236 -7.26 -5.41 18.28
N LEU A 237 -8.09 -5.26 19.31
CA LEU A 237 -8.56 -3.94 19.77
C LEU A 237 -7.40 -3.04 20.25
N ALA A 238 -6.42 -3.62 20.97
CA ALA A 238 -5.23 -2.89 21.37
C ALA A 238 -4.40 -2.45 20.16
N ALA A 239 -4.25 -3.32 19.15
CA ALA A 239 -3.59 -3.01 17.89
C ALA A 239 -4.32 -1.90 17.10
N ARG A 240 -5.65 -1.99 16.93
CA ARG A 240 -6.46 -0.92 16.31
C ARG A 240 -6.28 0.41 17.04
N LYS A 241 -6.33 0.40 18.38
CA LYS A 241 -6.12 1.60 19.18
C LYS A 241 -4.71 2.19 18.99
N ALA A 242 -3.68 1.34 18.90
CA ALA A 242 -2.31 1.77 18.63
C ALA A 242 -2.19 2.41 17.24
N ILE A 243 -2.73 1.75 16.20
CA ILE A 243 -2.83 2.29 14.83
C ILE A 243 -3.45 3.69 14.84
N ASN A 244 -4.61 3.84 15.49
CA ASN A 244 -5.33 5.11 15.54
C ASN A 244 -4.65 6.17 16.40
N SER A 245 -3.72 5.79 17.29
CA SER A 245 -2.97 6.70 18.15
C SER A 245 -1.75 7.34 17.49
N TRP A 246 -1.26 6.80 16.37
CA TRP A 246 -0.15 7.40 15.63
C TRP A 246 -0.51 8.83 15.23
N LYS A 247 0.36 9.78 15.53
CA LYS A 247 0.20 11.16 15.10
C LYS A 247 1.27 11.46 14.06
N LEU A 248 0.87 12.25 13.09
CA LEU A 248 1.81 12.91 12.20
C LEU A 248 2.38 14.06 13.03
N GLU A 249 3.66 14.02 13.36
CA GLU A 249 4.32 15.24 13.84
C GLU A 249 4.31 16.23 12.68
N ASN A 250 3.81 17.45 12.94
CA ASN A 250 3.72 18.53 11.96
C ASN A 250 5.09 19.14 11.70
#